data_AF-A0AA38CV04-F1
#
_entry.id   AF-A0AA38CV04-F1
#
_cell.length_a   1.000
_cell.length_b   1.000
_cell.length_c   1.000
_cell.angle_alpha   90.00
_cell.angle_beta   90.00
_cell.angle_gamma   90.00
#
_symmetry.space_group_name_H-M   'P 1'
#
loop_
_entity.id
_entity.type
_entity.pdbx_description
1 polymer ?
#
loop_
_entity_poly.entity_id
_entity_poly.type
_entity_poly.pdbx_seq_one_letter_code
_entity_poly.pdbx_strand_id
1 'polypeptide(L)'
;MTFRCIDPETREVAAVARRRSDVLDLAILGRLASGPLHGYELRKRLAATLGPFRSLSFGSLYPRLRALQQVGWITSADTADLPHALASKRSRVSYELTAAGKEHLAQALTASDPAAWDDDVFDVRFSMFGATDPQTRLRILEGRRTRVLERREATRAAAARNRERRDSYTAELQRHGLEILDTEVGWLERLIATERAATSSTTPPTTARPPVAADEPAGSPPPEPPPEGEPMSSIRVAIAGVGNCASSLVQGVEYYKDADPSSKVPGLMHVQFGEYHVGDLEFVAAFDVDAKKVGQDLSAAIVSSENNTIKISDVPPSGVQVQRGPTLDGLGKYYRETIEESTDEVVDVVSVLRETQADVLVCYLPVGSEDAAKFYAQAAIDAGVAFVNALPVFIAGTPEWADKFTAAGVPIVGDDIKSQVGATITHRVLARLFEDRGVILDRTYQLNVGGNMDFKNMLERDRLESKKISKTQAVTSNLTDAAFAGKTEDRNVHIGPSDYVAWLDDRKWAYVRMEGRAFGDAPLNMEYKLEVWDSPNSAGVIIDAVRAAKIAKDRGVGGPITSASAYFMKSPPEQIEDGAARRQLEAFIAGDVER
;
A
#
# COMPACT_ATOMS: atom_id res chain seq x y z
N MET A 1 -25.41 -44.33 51.77
CA MET A 1 -25.36 -43.96 50.34
C MET A 1 -25.98 -42.59 50.20
N THR A 2 -25.16 -41.54 50.17
CA THR A 2 -25.61 -40.15 50.00
C THR A 2 -25.13 -39.68 48.64
N PHE A 3 -26.03 -39.65 47.66
CA PHE A 3 -25.79 -38.99 46.38
C PHE A 3 -25.81 -37.48 46.62
N ARG A 4 -24.67 -36.80 46.47
CA ARG A 4 -24.61 -35.34 46.40
C ARG A 4 -25.08 -34.92 45.00
N CYS A 5 -26.29 -34.36 44.91
CA CYS A 5 -26.72 -33.58 43.75
C CYS A 5 -25.80 -32.36 43.63
N ILE A 6 -25.04 -32.29 42.53
CA ILE A 6 -24.25 -31.11 42.17
C ILE A 6 -25.23 -30.10 41.54
N ASP A 7 -25.20 -28.88 42.07
CA ASP A 7 -26.05 -27.74 41.70
C ASP A 7 -25.93 -27.39 40.18
N PRO A 8 -27.05 -27.17 39.46
CA PRO A 8 -27.06 -26.79 38.03
C PRO A 8 -26.17 -25.58 37.69
N GLU A 9 -26.11 -24.55 38.53
CA GLU A 9 -25.28 -23.36 38.28
C GLU A 9 -23.79 -23.71 38.30
N THR A 10 -23.39 -24.66 39.15
CA THR A 10 -21.99 -25.10 39.27
C THR A 10 -21.56 -25.91 38.05
N ARG A 11 -22.48 -26.64 37.42
CA ARG A 11 -22.22 -27.38 36.16
C ARG A 11 -22.04 -26.44 34.97
N GLU A 12 -22.82 -25.37 34.89
CA GLU A 12 -22.74 -24.40 33.80
C GLU A 12 -21.45 -23.58 33.85
N VAL A 13 -21.05 -23.10 35.02
CA VAL A 13 -19.78 -22.40 35.23
C VAL A 13 -18.57 -23.28 34.89
N ALA A 14 -18.61 -24.57 35.28
CA ALA A 14 -17.56 -25.53 34.95
C ALA A 14 -17.48 -25.82 33.43
N ALA A 15 -18.62 -25.88 32.75
CA ALA A 15 -18.68 -26.09 31.30
C ALA A 15 -18.09 -24.89 30.52
N VAL A 16 -18.40 -23.65 30.94
CA VAL A 16 -17.85 -22.43 30.33
C VAL A 16 -16.33 -22.33 30.53
N ALA A 17 -15.83 -22.66 31.74
CA ALA A 17 -14.40 -22.66 32.03
C ALA A 17 -13.63 -23.71 31.19
N ARG A 18 -14.24 -24.89 30.99
CA ARG A 18 -13.70 -25.95 30.13
C ARG A 18 -13.61 -25.50 28.67
N ARG A 19 -14.69 -24.95 28.10
CA ARG A 19 -14.71 -24.43 26.71
C ARG A 19 -13.63 -23.37 26.45
N ARG A 20 -13.45 -22.42 27.38
CA ARG A 20 -12.38 -21.41 27.27
C ARG A 20 -10.98 -22.02 27.27
N SER A 21 -10.79 -23.11 28.00
CA SER A 21 -9.51 -23.82 28.05
C SER A 21 -9.25 -24.55 26.74
N ASP A 22 -10.26 -25.20 26.16
CA ASP A 22 -10.17 -25.93 24.89
C ASP A 22 -9.87 -24.99 23.70
N VAL A 23 -10.49 -23.80 23.67
CA VAL A 23 -10.19 -22.75 22.67
C VAL A 23 -8.74 -22.29 22.78
N LEU A 24 -8.26 -22.08 24.01
CA LEU A 24 -6.90 -21.62 24.27
C LEU A 24 -5.87 -22.70 23.91
N ASP A 25 -6.17 -23.96 24.14
CA ASP A 25 -5.33 -25.10 23.72
C ASP A 25 -5.13 -25.09 22.21
N LEU A 26 -6.24 -25.05 21.47
CA LEU A 26 -6.20 -25.08 20.02
C LEU A 26 -5.41 -23.88 19.47
N ALA A 27 -5.60 -22.70 20.05
CA ALA A 27 -4.86 -21.50 19.66
C ALA A 27 -3.35 -21.62 19.95
N ILE A 28 -2.96 -22.15 21.13
CA ILE A 28 -1.55 -22.36 21.49
C ILE A 28 -0.90 -23.38 20.55
N LEU A 29 -1.52 -24.55 20.36
CA LEU A 29 -1.00 -25.61 19.52
C LEU A 29 -0.87 -25.15 18.06
N GLY A 30 -1.90 -24.47 17.54
CA GLY A 30 -1.91 -23.90 16.20
C GLY A 30 -0.77 -22.91 15.95
N ARG A 31 -0.41 -22.10 16.96
CA ARG A 31 0.72 -21.15 16.83
C ARG A 31 2.08 -21.82 16.89
N LEU A 32 2.23 -22.89 17.68
CA LEU A 32 3.47 -23.66 17.78
C LEU A 32 3.68 -24.58 16.57
N ALA A 33 2.66 -24.80 15.73
CA ALA A 33 2.78 -25.57 14.49
C ALA A 33 3.75 -24.94 13.48
N SER A 34 3.93 -23.61 13.52
CA SER A 34 4.88 -22.88 12.67
C SER A 34 6.31 -22.84 13.22
N GLY A 35 6.59 -23.47 14.36
CA GLY A 35 7.91 -23.56 14.97
C GLY A 35 7.93 -23.20 16.47
N PRO A 36 9.07 -23.42 17.15
CA PRO A 36 9.21 -23.13 18.57
C PRO A 36 9.02 -21.64 18.89
N LEU A 37 8.32 -21.32 19.98
CA LEU A 37 8.07 -19.93 20.39
C LEU A 37 8.34 -19.71 21.87
N HIS A 38 8.88 -18.54 22.18
CA HIS A 38 8.99 -18.05 23.56
C HIS A 38 7.61 -17.68 24.10
N GLY A 39 7.36 -17.92 25.40
CA GLY A 39 6.06 -17.64 26.02
C GLY A 39 5.55 -16.20 25.83
N TYR A 40 6.45 -15.20 25.79
CA TYR A 40 6.09 -13.81 25.49
C TYR A 40 5.68 -13.59 24.03
N GLU A 41 6.39 -14.21 23.10
CA GLU A 41 6.11 -14.10 21.67
C GLU A 41 4.81 -14.82 21.31
N LEU A 42 4.58 -16.00 21.90
CA LEU A 42 3.33 -16.74 21.80
C LEU A 42 2.16 -15.87 22.26
N ARG A 43 2.28 -15.16 23.39
CA ARG A 43 1.26 -14.19 23.84
C ARG A 43 1.01 -13.09 22.81
N LYS A 44 2.06 -12.46 22.30
CA LYS A 44 1.95 -11.35 21.34
C LYS A 44 1.22 -11.79 20.07
N ARG A 45 1.59 -12.96 19.54
CA ARG A 45 0.98 -13.55 18.34
C ARG A 45 -0.47 -13.99 18.58
N LEU A 46 -0.77 -14.58 19.74
CA LEU A 46 -2.14 -14.93 20.13
C LEU A 46 -3.04 -13.70 20.29
N ALA A 47 -2.54 -12.63 20.92
CA ALA A 47 -3.29 -11.38 21.06
C ALA A 47 -3.62 -10.71 19.71
N ALA A 48 -2.69 -10.76 18.76
CA ALA A 48 -2.91 -10.27 17.40
C ALA A 48 -3.97 -11.09 16.64
N THR A 49 -4.07 -12.40 16.92
CA THR A 49 -5.02 -13.30 16.25
C THR A 49 -6.42 -13.24 16.87
N LEU A 50 -6.51 -13.22 18.20
CA LEU A 50 -7.77 -13.31 18.93
C LEU A 50 -8.43 -11.94 19.18
N GLY A 51 -7.73 -10.85 18.86
CA GLY A 51 -8.22 -9.48 19.00
C GLY A 51 -8.23 -8.94 20.44
N PRO A 52 -8.45 -7.63 20.62
CA PRO A 52 -8.36 -6.96 21.93
C PRO A 52 -9.49 -7.33 22.90
N PHE A 53 -10.63 -7.80 22.40
CA PHE A 53 -11.80 -8.16 23.21
C PHE A 53 -11.73 -9.59 23.79
N ARG A 54 -10.87 -10.47 23.25
CA ARG A 54 -10.55 -11.78 23.83
C ARG A 54 -9.21 -11.74 24.59
N SER A 55 -8.98 -10.67 25.34
CA SER A 55 -7.69 -10.41 25.99
C SER A 55 -7.26 -11.58 26.89
N LEU A 56 -6.20 -12.28 26.47
CA LEU A 56 -5.53 -13.30 27.28
C LEU A 56 -4.71 -12.61 28.36
N SER A 57 -5.13 -12.75 29.62
CA SER A 57 -4.34 -12.28 30.77
C SER A 57 -3.12 -13.19 30.97
N PHE A 58 -2.03 -12.66 31.58
CA PHE A 58 -0.88 -13.48 31.98
C PHE A 58 -1.28 -14.65 32.90
N GLY A 59 -2.40 -14.51 33.61
CA GLY A 59 -2.93 -15.50 34.55
C GLY A 59 -3.51 -16.75 33.88
N SER A 60 -3.83 -16.74 32.57
CA SER A 60 -4.38 -17.91 31.88
C SER A 60 -3.38 -18.63 30.97
N LEU A 61 -2.41 -17.93 30.38
CA LEU A 61 -1.47 -18.54 29.42
C LEU A 61 -0.47 -19.51 30.06
N TYR A 62 0.27 -19.07 31.08
CA TYR A 62 1.34 -19.90 31.68
C TYR A 62 0.81 -21.14 32.42
N PRO A 63 -0.30 -21.06 33.19
CA PRO A 63 -0.90 -22.26 33.75
C PRO A 63 -1.36 -23.26 32.68
N ARG A 64 -1.86 -22.75 31.53
CA ARG A 64 -2.25 -23.62 30.43
C ARG A 64 -1.07 -24.26 29.71
N LEU A 65 0.02 -23.52 29.49
CA LEU A 65 1.27 -24.08 28.98
C LEU A 65 1.79 -25.23 29.87
N ARG A 66 1.76 -25.06 31.20
CA ARG A 66 2.12 -26.14 32.13
C ARG A 66 1.19 -27.35 31.99
N ALA A 67 -0.12 -27.14 31.85
CA ALA A 67 -1.07 -28.23 31.65
C ALA A 67 -0.80 -28.99 30.33
N LEU A 68 -0.53 -28.27 29.23
CA LEU A 68 -0.17 -28.84 27.94
C LEU A 68 1.15 -29.63 27.98
N GLN A 69 2.12 -29.18 28.78
CA GLN A 69 3.34 -29.93 29.05
C GLN A 69 3.10 -31.21 29.85
N GLN A 70 2.25 -31.14 30.88
CA GLN A 70 1.90 -32.30 31.70
C GLN A 70 1.18 -33.40 30.90
N VAL A 71 0.32 -33.01 29.95
CA VAL A 71 -0.37 -33.93 29.03
C VAL A 71 0.55 -34.37 27.88
N GLY A 72 1.73 -33.77 27.76
CA GLY A 72 2.76 -34.17 26.80
C GLY A 72 2.53 -33.66 25.37
N TRP A 73 1.67 -32.66 25.16
CA TRP A 73 1.43 -32.07 23.83
C TRP A 73 2.46 -31.00 23.45
N ILE A 74 3.11 -30.38 24.43
CA ILE A 74 4.23 -29.47 24.19
C ILE A 74 5.41 -29.84 25.09
N THR A 75 6.62 -29.53 24.65
CA THR A 75 7.84 -29.60 25.46
C THR A 75 8.45 -28.22 25.61
N SER A 76 9.29 -28.04 26.62
CA SER A 76 10.11 -26.83 26.75
C SER A 76 11.58 -27.15 26.61
N ALA A 77 12.29 -26.34 25.83
CA ALA A 77 13.75 -26.32 25.81
C ALA A 77 14.25 -25.12 26.63
N ASP A 78 15.18 -25.36 27.55
CA ASP A 78 15.97 -24.27 28.14
C ASP A 78 17.00 -23.83 27.11
N THR A 79 16.99 -22.56 26.72
CA THR A 79 17.98 -21.99 25.80
C THR A 79 19.33 -21.74 26.49
N ALA A 80 19.75 -22.64 27.38
CA ALA A 80 20.97 -22.50 28.18
C ALA A 80 22.27 -22.71 27.37
N ASP A 81 22.19 -23.32 26.18
CA ASP A 81 23.35 -23.69 25.36
C ASP A 81 23.60 -22.80 24.12
N LEU A 82 23.03 -21.59 24.05
CA LEU A 82 23.33 -20.63 22.97
C LEU A 82 24.44 -19.63 23.37
N PRO A 83 25.55 -19.50 22.61
CA PRO A 83 26.62 -18.56 22.92
C PRO A 83 26.23 -17.09 22.64
N HIS A 84 26.28 -16.29 23.69
CA HIS A 84 26.36 -14.83 23.78
C HIS A 84 25.21 -13.90 23.33
N ALA A 85 24.94 -12.97 24.28
CA ALA A 85 24.42 -11.60 24.19
C ALA A 85 22.91 -11.35 24.43
N LEU A 86 22.66 -10.47 25.42
CA LEU A 86 21.40 -9.83 25.86
C LEU A 86 20.51 -10.64 26.82
N ALA A 87 20.94 -10.66 28.08
CA ALA A 87 20.15 -11.10 29.23
C ALA A 87 19.11 -10.05 29.65
N SER A 88 17.86 -10.25 29.25
CA SER A 88 16.69 -9.74 29.99
C SER A 88 16.16 -10.84 30.91
N LYS A 89 15.98 -10.53 32.20
CA LYS A 89 15.97 -11.50 33.31
C LYS A 89 14.62 -12.21 33.55
N ARG A 90 13.67 -12.24 32.60
CA ARG A 90 12.44 -13.07 32.72
C ARG A 90 11.96 -13.58 31.35
N SER A 91 11.79 -14.91 31.27
CA SER A 91 11.27 -15.76 30.16
C SER A 91 12.25 -16.16 29.04
N ARG A 92 13.11 -17.14 29.31
CA ARG A 92 13.98 -17.86 28.33
C ARG A 92 13.47 -19.27 27.98
N VAL A 93 12.21 -19.57 28.26
CA VAL A 93 11.62 -20.89 27.98
C VAL A 93 10.95 -20.84 26.61
N SER A 94 11.50 -21.61 25.67
CA SER A 94 10.90 -21.85 24.36
C SER A 94 10.03 -23.10 24.43
N TYR A 95 8.84 -23.03 23.84
CA TYR A 95 7.90 -24.15 23.78
C TYR A 95 7.83 -24.68 22.35
N GLU A 96 7.71 -26.01 22.21
CA GLU A 96 7.58 -26.69 20.92
C GLU A 96 6.53 -27.80 21.00
N LEU A 97 5.83 -28.07 19.89
CA LEU A 97 4.92 -29.21 19.78
C LEU A 97 5.69 -30.54 19.83
N THR A 98 5.22 -31.47 20.66
CA THR A 98 5.66 -32.87 20.59
C THR A 98 4.97 -33.59 19.43
N ALA A 99 5.40 -34.83 19.13
CA ALA A 99 4.69 -35.68 18.16
C ALA A 99 3.21 -35.88 18.55
N ALA A 100 2.93 -36.13 19.84
CA ALA A 100 1.56 -36.27 20.35
C ALA A 100 0.77 -34.96 20.23
N GLY A 101 1.41 -33.79 20.41
CA GLY A 101 0.76 -32.50 20.20
C GLY A 101 0.42 -32.21 18.74
N LYS A 102 1.31 -32.60 17.80
CA LYS A 102 1.04 -32.50 16.35
C LYS A 102 -0.13 -33.38 15.94
N GLU A 103 -0.19 -34.61 16.45
CA GLU A 103 -1.30 -35.53 16.20
C GLU A 103 -2.62 -35.00 16.76
N HIS A 104 -2.61 -34.49 18.01
CA HIS A 104 -3.80 -33.88 18.61
C HIS A 104 -4.29 -32.66 17.83
N LEU A 105 -3.37 -31.80 17.37
CA LEU A 105 -3.72 -30.66 16.53
C LEU A 105 -4.34 -31.09 15.20
N ALA A 106 -3.77 -32.10 14.53
CA ALA A 106 -4.31 -32.63 13.27
C ALA A 106 -5.73 -33.22 13.46
N GLN A 107 -5.96 -33.95 14.56
CA GLN A 107 -7.30 -34.44 14.93
C GLN A 107 -8.27 -33.28 15.18
N ALA A 108 -7.83 -32.24 15.88
CA ALA A 108 -8.66 -31.07 16.14
C ALA A 108 -9.03 -30.31 14.85
N LEU A 109 -8.09 -30.15 13.91
CA LEU A 109 -8.32 -29.45 12.64
C LEU A 109 -9.24 -30.21 11.69
N THR A 110 -9.29 -31.54 11.78
CA THR A 110 -10.20 -32.39 10.97
C THR A 110 -11.59 -32.54 11.58
N ALA A 111 -11.78 -32.17 12.86
CA ALA A 111 -13.07 -32.18 13.51
C ALA A 111 -14.03 -31.13 12.91
N SER A 112 -15.25 -31.57 12.60
CA SER A 112 -16.32 -30.77 11.99
C SER A 112 -17.65 -30.99 12.73
N ASP A 113 -17.57 -31.12 14.05
CA ASP A 113 -18.73 -31.16 14.93
C ASP A 113 -19.27 -29.74 15.24
N PRO A 114 -20.46 -29.60 15.86
CA PRO A 114 -21.01 -28.29 16.21
C PRO A 114 -20.13 -27.37 17.06
N ALA A 115 -19.18 -27.91 17.82
CA ALA A 115 -18.23 -27.10 18.58
C ALA A 115 -17.18 -26.44 17.66
N ALA A 116 -16.98 -26.93 16.45
CA ALA A 116 -16.06 -26.35 15.47
C ALA A 116 -16.52 -25.00 14.90
N TRP A 117 -17.80 -24.64 15.03
CA TRP A 117 -18.34 -23.35 14.57
C TRP A 117 -19.09 -22.57 15.68
N ASP A 118 -18.82 -22.90 16.94
CA ASP A 118 -19.18 -22.07 18.10
C ASP A 118 -18.52 -20.68 18.00
N ASP A 119 -19.20 -19.65 18.55
CA ASP A 119 -18.75 -18.25 18.53
C ASP A 119 -17.32 -18.04 19.08
N ASP A 120 -16.91 -18.90 20.01
CA ASP A 120 -15.59 -18.82 20.65
C ASP A 120 -14.47 -19.55 19.90
N VAL A 121 -14.82 -20.60 19.15
CA VAL A 121 -13.86 -21.51 18.52
C VAL A 121 -13.63 -21.15 17.05
N PHE A 122 -14.65 -20.60 16.39
CA PHE A 122 -14.65 -20.37 14.95
C PHE A 122 -13.46 -19.51 14.47
N ASP A 123 -13.20 -18.36 15.09
CA ASP A 123 -12.10 -17.46 14.68
C ASP A 123 -10.72 -18.13 14.79
N VAL A 124 -10.55 -18.95 15.83
CA VAL A 124 -9.31 -19.70 16.07
C VAL A 124 -9.08 -20.69 14.96
N ARG A 125 -10.12 -21.47 14.61
CA ARG A 125 -10.10 -22.41 13.48
C ARG A 125 -9.91 -21.70 12.15
N PHE A 126 -10.61 -20.60 11.92
CA PHE A 126 -10.51 -19.80 10.71
C PHE A 126 -9.07 -19.33 10.46
N SER A 127 -8.36 -18.92 11.53
CA SER A 127 -6.94 -18.55 11.44
C SER A 127 -5.99 -19.68 11.01
N MET A 128 -6.47 -20.93 10.99
CA MET A 128 -5.74 -22.15 10.61
C MET A 128 -6.32 -22.85 9.38
N PHE A 129 -7.23 -22.20 8.64
CA PHE A 129 -7.78 -22.76 7.40
C PHE A 129 -6.70 -23.01 6.33
N GLY A 130 -5.54 -22.36 6.40
CA GLY A 130 -4.40 -22.71 5.53
C GLY A 130 -3.89 -24.14 5.74
N ALA A 131 -4.10 -24.73 6.92
CA ALA A 131 -3.67 -26.08 7.30
C ALA A 131 -4.84 -27.08 7.42
N THR A 132 -6.05 -26.70 7.00
CA THR A 132 -7.27 -27.53 7.06
C THR A 132 -7.70 -27.90 5.65
N ASP A 133 -8.11 -29.14 5.41
CA ASP A 133 -8.51 -29.59 4.08
C ASP A 133 -9.79 -28.87 3.59
N PRO A 134 -9.96 -28.67 2.26
CA PRO A 134 -11.09 -27.90 1.71
C PRO A 134 -12.48 -28.42 2.12
N GLN A 135 -12.66 -29.74 2.22
CA GLN A 135 -13.96 -30.32 2.59
C GLN A 135 -14.30 -30.03 4.05
N THR A 136 -13.31 -30.07 4.95
CA THR A 136 -13.49 -29.69 6.34
C THR A 136 -13.71 -28.19 6.51
N ARG A 137 -12.99 -27.34 5.76
CA ARG A 137 -13.25 -25.88 5.74
C ARG A 137 -14.68 -25.57 5.34
N LEU A 138 -15.14 -26.18 4.24
CA LEU A 138 -16.48 -25.98 3.72
C LEU A 138 -17.55 -26.39 4.75
N ARG A 139 -17.40 -27.57 5.38
CA ARG A 139 -18.30 -28.02 6.45
C ARG A 139 -18.35 -27.05 7.63
N ILE A 140 -17.21 -26.53 8.08
CA ILE A 140 -17.15 -25.56 9.18
C ILE A 140 -17.84 -24.24 8.80
N LEU A 141 -17.60 -23.75 7.58
CA LEU A 141 -18.22 -22.52 7.07
C LEU A 141 -19.75 -22.66 6.94
N GLU A 142 -20.23 -23.78 6.41
CA GLU A 142 -21.66 -24.07 6.27
C GLU A 142 -22.35 -24.24 7.62
N GLY A 143 -21.69 -24.91 8.58
CA GLY A 143 -22.15 -25.01 9.96
C GLY A 143 -22.25 -23.65 10.64
N ARG A 144 -21.23 -22.79 10.46
CA ARG A 144 -21.23 -21.41 10.97
C ARG A 144 -22.38 -20.61 10.36
N ARG A 145 -22.55 -20.65 9.04
CA ARG A 145 -23.62 -19.94 8.33
C ARG A 145 -24.98 -20.33 8.86
N THR A 146 -25.23 -21.63 9.03
CA THR A 146 -26.50 -22.16 9.56
C THR A 146 -26.80 -21.57 10.95
N ARG A 147 -25.83 -21.59 11.86
CA ARG A 147 -25.98 -21.03 13.21
C ARG A 147 -26.24 -19.52 13.22
N VAL A 148 -25.51 -18.77 12.39
CA VAL A 148 -25.65 -17.30 12.31
C VAL A 148 -27.02 -16.95 11.71
N LEU A 149 -27.50 -17.69 10.71
CA LEU A 149 -28.85 -17.56 10.16
C LEU A 149 -29.92 -17.82 11.22
N GLU A 150 -29.81 -18.89 12.00
CA GLU A 150 -30.74 -19.18 13.10
C GLU A 150 -30.77 -18.05 14.14
N ARG A 151 -29.58 -17.53 14.53
CA ARG A 151 -29.48 -16.39 15.46
C ARG A 151 -30.11 -15.13 14.88
N ARG A 152 -29.93 -14.88 13.58
CA ARG A 152 -30.56 -13.76 12.87
C ARG A 152 -32.07 -13.85 12.92
N GLU A 153 -32.64 -15.01 12.56
CA GLU A 153 -34.10 -15.16 12.54
C GLU A 153 -34.69 -15.09 13.97
N ALA A 154 -34.03 -15.68 14.96
CA ALA A 154 -34.42 -15.54 16.37
C ALA A 154 -34.42 -14.07 16.83
N THR A 155 -33.38 -13.30 16.44
CA THR A 155 -33.23 -11.88 16.77
C THR A 155 -34.30 -11.04 16.06
N ARG A 156 -34.57 -11.31 14.77
CA ARG A 156 -35.61 -10.64 13.99
C ARG A 156 -37.00 -10.91 14.57
N ALA A 157 -37.29 -12.15 14.97
CA ALA A 157 -38.53 -12.52 15.62
C ALA A 157 -38.69 -11.85 17.01
N ALA A 158 -37.60 -11.76 17.79
CA ALA A 158 -37.59 -11.05 19.07
C ALA A 158 -37.69 -9.51 18.92
N ALA A 159 -37.21 -8.96 17.82
CA ALA A 159 -37.39 -7.55 17.46
C ALA A 159 -38.86 -7.26 17.15
N ALA A 160 -39.51 -8.12 16.35
CA ALA A 160 -40.92 -7.98 15.96
C ALA A 160 -41.91 -8.05 17.14
N ARG A 161 -41.71 -8.96 18.10
CA ARG A 161 -42.65 -9.18 19.22
C ARG A 161 -42.78 -8.04 20.22
N ASN A 162 -41.84 -7.10 20.25
CA ASN A 162 -41.71 -6.08 21.30
C ASN A 162 -41.57 -4.66 20.72
N ARG A 163 -42.03 -4.45 19.48
CA ARG A 163 -41.83 -3.21 18.72
C ARG A 163 -42.45 -1.97 19.36
N GLU A 164 -43.60 -2.10 20.02
CA GLU A 164 -44.38 -0.97 20.58
C GLU A 164 -43.99 -0.59 22.01
N ARG A 165 -43.20 -1.42 22.71
CA ARG A 165 -42.85 -1.25 24.13
C ARG A 165 -41.41 -0.82 24.38
N ARG A 166 -40.64 -0.55 23.32
CA ARG A 166 -39.19 -0.27 23.41
C ARG A 166 -38.89 1.20 23.21
N ASP A 167 -37.97 1.72 24.00
CA ASP A 167 -37.35 3.03 23.76
C ASP A 167 -36.47 2.99 22.50
N SER A 168 -36.13 4.18 22.01
CA SER A 168 -35.34 4.35 20.78
C SER A 168 -33.95 3.73 20.87
N TYR A 169 -33.26 3.80 22.01
CA TYR A 169 -31.91 3.25 22.16
C TYR A 169 -31.92 1.73 22.16
N THR A 170 -32.89 1.11 22.83
CA THR A 170 -33.08 -0.35 22.79
C THR A 170 -33.41 -0.82 21.37
N ALA A 171 -34.20 -0.06 20.61
CA ALA A 171 -34.49 -0.37 19.21
C ALA A 171 -33.25 -0.26 18.31
N GLU A 172 -32.41 0.77 18.50
CA GLU A 172 -31.15 0.93 17.77
C GLU A 172 -30.14 -0.18 18.11
N LEU A 173 -30.01 -0.58 19.38
CA LEU A 173 -29.12 -1.68 19.78
C LEU A 173 -29.50 -3.00 19.09
N GLN A 174 -30.81 -3.26 18.91
CA GLN A 174 -31.28 -4.44 18.19
C GLN A 174 -31.06 -4.34 16.68
N ARG A 175 -31.25 -3.16 16.09
CA ARG A 175 -30.95 -2.92 14.68
C ARG A 175 -29.47 -3.17 14.39
N HIS A 176 -28.59 -2.60 15.21
CA HIS A 176 -27.15 -2.85 15.13
C HIS A 176 -26.80 -4.34 15.28
N GLY A 177 -27.44 -5.06 16.21
CA GLY A 177 -27.26 -6.50 16.36
C GLY A 177 -27.68 -7.32 15.13
N LEU A 178 -28.75 -6.90 14.44
CA LEU A 178 -29.18 -7.51 13.18
C LEU A 178 -28.23 -7.19 12.02
N GLU A 179 -27.75 -5.96 11.91
CA GLU A 179 -26.79 -5.53 10.87
C GLU A 179 -25.46 -6.30 10.95
N ILE A 180 -24.96 -6.54 12.18
CA ILE A 180 -23.79 -7.40 12.41
C ILE A 180 -24.04 -8.81 11.86
N LEU A 181 -25.20 -9.38 12.18
CA LEU A 181 -25.57 -10.73 11.74
C LEU A 181 -25.74 -10.83 10.22
N ASP A 182 -26.38 -9.84 9.59
CA ASP A 182 -26.54 -9.81 8.13
C ASP A 182 -25.18 -9.66 7.42
N THR A 183 -24.29 -8.84 7.97
CA THR A 183 -22.92 -8.70 7.45
C THR A 183 -22.14 -10.01 7.56
N GLU A 184 -22.24 -10.71 8.70
CA GLU A 184 -21.57 -12.00 8.92
C GLU A 184 -22.11 -13.08 7.96
N VAL A 185 -23.43 -13.16 7.75
CA VAL A 185 -24.02 -14.08 6.77
C VAL A 185 -23.48 -13.83 5.36
N GLY A 186 -23.50 -12.57 4.91
CA GLY A 186 -23.01 -12.23 3.57
C GLY A 186 -21.52 -12.52 3.38
N TRP A 187 -20.71 -12.33 4.42
CA TRP A 187 -19.30 -12.70 4.41
C TRP A 187 -19.10 -14.22 4.30
N LEU A 188 -19.84 -15.01 5.10
CA LEU A 188 -19.79 -16.47 5.05
C LEU A 188 -20.25 -17.03 3.70
N GLU A 189 -21.29 -16.46 3.09
CA GLU A 189 -21.78 -16.88 1.77
C GLU A 189 -20.75 -16.67 0.67
N ARG A 190 -20.06 -15.53 0.67
CA ARG A 190 -18.95 -15.27 -0.28
C ARG A 190 -17.82 -16.26 -0.07
N LEU A 191 -17.42 -16.52 1.18
CA LEU A 191 -16.36 -17.49 1.48
C LEU A 191 -16.71 -18.91 1.05
N ILE A 192 -17.94 -19.36 1.30
CA ILE A 192 -18.44 -20.67 0.87
C ILE A 192 -18.43 -20.77 -0.66
N ALA A 193 -18.84 -19.71 -1.36
CA ALA A 193 -18.81 -19.68 -2.83
C ALA A 193 -17.37 -19.81 -3.37
N THR A 194 -16.43 -19.04 -2.81
CA THR A 194 -15.00 -19.12 -3.17
C THR A 194 -14.43 -20.51 -2.91
N GLU A 195 -14.72 -21.09 -1.75
CA GLU A 195 -14.22 -22.41 -1.35
C GLU A 195 -14.76 -23.53 -2.26
N ARG A 196 -16.04 -23.45 -2.65
CA ARG A 196 -16.66 -24.38 -3.60
C ARG A 196 -16.05 -24.26 -5.00
N ALA A 197 -15.83 -23.03 -5.47
CA ALA A 197 -15.17 -22.78 -6.75
C ALA A 197 -13.76 -23.39 -6.78
N ALA A 198 -12.97 -23.18 -5.71
CA ALA A 198 -11.63 -23.74 -5.57
C ALA A 198 -11.60 -25.29 -5.48
N THR A 199 -12.63 -25.91 -4.90
CA THR A 199 -12.73 -27.38 -4.80
C THR A 199 -13.20 -28.01 -6.12
N SER A 200 -13.95 -27.27 -6.94
CA SER A 200 -14.43 -27.73 -8.24
C SER A 200 -13.39 -27.70 -9.37
N SER A 201 -12.29 -26.97 -9.20
CA SER A 201 -11.22 -26.83 -10.21
C SER A 201 -10.11 -27.89 -10.13
N THR A 202 -10.23 -28.89 -9.25
CA THR A 202 -9.23 -29.97 -9.11
C THR A 202 -9.53 -31.15 -10.04
N THR A 203 -9.30 -30.99 -11.35
CA THR A 203 -9.24 -32.09 -12.33
C THR A 203 -8.04 -31.84 -13.26
N PRO A 204 -7.14 -32.80 -13.53
CA PRO A 204 -5.97 -32.58 -14.39
C PRO A 204 -6.37 -32.40 -15.86
N PRO A 205 -5.57 -31.70 -16.70
CA PRO A 205 -6.02 -31.19 -17.98
C PRO A 205 -6.15 -32.34 -18.98
N THR A 206 -7.36 -32.54 -19.49
CA THR A 206 -7.58 -33.38 -20.68
C THR A 206 -8.15 -32.51 -21.78
N THR A 207 -7.42 -32.52 -22.89
CA THR A 207 -7.73 -31.95 -24.19
C THR A 207 -9.12 -32.34 -24.68
N ALA A 208 -9.95 -31.33 -24.96
CA ALA A 208 -11.03 -31.29 -25.95
C ALA A 208 -12.19 -30.45 -25.42
N ARG A 209 -12.47 -29.31 -26.07
CA ARG A 209 -13.65 -28.50 -25.82
C ARG A 209 -14.61 -28.66 -27.00
N PRO A 210 -15.87 -29.08 -26.77
CA PRO A 210 -16.97 -28.76 -27.65
C PRO A 210 -17.92 -27.72 -27.02
N PRO A 211 -18.78 -27.09 -27.83
CA PRO A 211 -19.20 -25.70 -27.64
C PRO A 211 -20.49 -25.58 -26.84
N VAL A 212 -20.70 -24.42 -26.21
CA VAL A 212 -22.00 -24.03 -25.66
C VAL A 212 -22.41 -22.70 -26.26
N ALA A 213 -23.63 -22.69 -26.79
CA ALA A 213 -24.31 -21.61 -27.45
C ALA A 213 -24.75 -20.49 -26.47
N ALA A 214 -24.98 -19.33 -27.08
CA ALA A 214 -25.23 -18.02 -26.53
C ALA A 214 -26.51 -17.87 -25.70
N ASP A 215 -26.48 -16.94 -24.73
CA ASP A 215 -27.26 -15.69 -24.82
C ASP A 215 -26.85 -14.71 -23.68
N GLU A 216 -26.24 -13.57 -24.03
CA GLU A 216 -26.35 -12.27 -23.33
C GLU A 216 -25.66 -11.15 -24.16
N PRO A 217 -26.08 -9.87 -24.03
CA PRO A 217 -26.04 -8.88 -25.11
C PRO A 217 -24.69 -8.18 -25.29
N ALA A 218 -24.47 -7.74 -26.54
CA ALA A 218 -23.23 -7.20 -27.09
C ALA A 218 -22.60 -6.04 -26.31
N GLY A 219 -21.46 -6.33 -25.67
CA GLY A 219 -20.35 -5.39 -25.48
C GLY A 219 -19.19 -5.86 -26.34
N SER A 220 -18.51 -4.94 -27.02
CA SER A 220 -17.42 -5.20 -27.98
C SER A 220 -16.37 -6.18 -27.43
N PRO A 221 -15.82 -7.11 -28.24
CA PRO A 221 -14.85 -8.09 -27.77
C PRO A 221 -13.54 -7.41 -27.34
N PRO A 222 -12.81 -7.98 -26.36
CA PRO A 222 -11.44 -7.57 -26.09
C PRO A 222 -10.57 -7.79 -27.34
N PRO A 223 -9.56 -6.95 -27.62
CA PRO A 223 -8.71 -7.11 -28.78
C PRO A 223 -8.01 -8.48 -28.73
N GLU A 224 -7.90 -9.13 -29.90
CA GLU A 224 -7.15 -10.38 -30.05
C GLU A 224 -5.68 -10.17 -29.61
N PRO A 225 -5.04 -11.18 -28.98
CA PRO A 225 -3.61 -11.12 -28.74
C PRO A 225 -2.88 -10.98 -30.08
N PRO A 226 -1.82 -10.14 -30.17
CA PRO A 226 -1.11 -9.92 -31.41
C PRO A 226 -0.53 -11.24 -31.96
N PRO A 227 -0.40 -11.38 -33.28
CA PRO A 227 0.27 -12.54 -33.87
C PRO A 227 1.71 -12.64 -33.38
N GLU A 228 2.14 -13.86 -33.02
CA GLU A 228 3.53 -14.16 -32.64
C GLU A 228 4.50 -13.69 -33.74
N GLY A 229 5.27 -12.64 -33.45
CA GLY A 229 6.28 -12.11 -34.36
C GLY A 229 6.41 -10.58 -34.41
N GLU A 230 5.53 -9.81 -33.77
CA GLU A 230 5.76 -8.37 -33.60
C GLU A 230 6.73 -8.13 -32.42
N PRO A 231 7.70 -7.20 -32.56
CA PRO A 231 8.66 -6.93 -31.50
C PRO A 231 7.89 -6.49 -30.25
N MET A 232 8.19 -7.13 -29.11
CA MET A 232 7.67 -6.70 -27.80
C MET A 232 7.80 -5.19 -27.70
N SER A 233 6.69 -4.50 -27.44
CA SER A 233 6.63 -3.05 -27.42
C SER A 233 7.38 -2.48 -26.22
N SER A 234 8.71 -2.39 -26.31
CA SER A 234 9.53 -1.86 -25.22
C SER A 234 9.41 -0.33 -25.12
N ILE A 235 9.56 0.16 -23.89
CA ILE A 235 9.64 1.59 -23.58
C ILE A 235 11.07 1.89 -23.17
N ARG A 236 11.81 2.60 -24.02
CA ARG A 236 13.18 3.01 -23.69
C ARG A 236 13.17 4.21 -22.74
N VAL A 237 13.54 4.00 -21.49
CA VAL A 237 13.49 5.00 -20.42
C VAL A 237 14.88 5.57 -20.14
N ALA A 238 14.97 6.90 -20.14
CA ALA A 238 16.11 7.64 -19.64
C ALA A 238 15.80 8.24 -18.26
N ILE A 239 16.80 8.36 -17.39
CA ILE A 239 16.65 8.93 -16.04
C ILE A 239 17.59 10.12 -15.83
N ALA A 240 17.07 11.27 -15.40
CA ALA A 240 17.85 12.39 -14.90
C ALA A 240 17.78 12.45 -13.37
N GLY A 241 18.89 12.13 -12.69
CA GLY A 241 18.99 12.04 -11.23
C GLY A 241 18.77 10.61 -10.73
N VAL A 242 19.85 9.90 -10.37
CA VAL A 242 19.82 8.49 -9.94
C VAL A 242 19.69 8.42 -8.42
N GLY A 243 18.64 9.03 -7.86
CA GLY A 243 18.34 9.07 -6.42
C GLY A 243 17.54 7.87 -5.89
N ASN A 244 16.98 7.99 -4.68
CA ASN A 244 16.09 6.96 -4.10
C ASN A 244 14.85 6.67 -4.96
N CYS A 245 14.27 7.68 -5.60
CA CYS A 245 13.14 7.50 -6.53
C CYS A 245 13.54 6.63 -7.74
N ALA A 246 14.69 6.92 -8.36
CA ALA A 246 15.22 6.10 -9.45
C ALA A 246 15.51 4.67 -8.98
N SER A 247 16.08 4.50 -7.78
CA SER A 247 16.32 3.19 -7.18
C SER A 247 15.02 2.39 -7.00
N SER A 248 13.96 3.02 -6.50
CA SER A 248 12.65 2.38 -6.33
C SER A 248 11.98 2.05 -7.67
N LEU A 249 12.15 2.90 -8.67
CA LEU A 249 11.65 2.68 -10.03
C LEU A 249 12.32 1.46 -10.67
N VAL A 250 13.66 1.44 -10.72
CA VAL A 250 14.44 0.37 -11.36
C VAL A 250 14.20 -0.97 -10.66
N GLN A 251 14.27 -0.99 -9.32
CA GLN A 251 13.97 -2.22 -8.58
C GLN A 251 12.50 -2.65 -8.72
N GLY A 252 11.57 -1.70 -8.87
CA GLY A 252 10.14 -1.98 -8.99
C GLY A 252 9.79 -2.61 -10.33
N VAL A 253 10.40 -2.14 -11.42
CA VAL A 253 10.30 -2.76 -12.74
C VAL A 253 10.84 -4.19 -12.68
N GLU A 254 12.04 -4.39 -12.11
CA GLU A 254 12.63 -5.73 -11.98
C GLU A 254 11.75 -6.66 -11.13
N TYR A 255 11.17 -6.17 -10.03
CA TYR A 255 10.34 -6.96 -9.13
C TYR A 255 9.03 -7.43 -9.78
N TYR A 256 8.45 -6.63 -10.68
CA TYR A 256 7.17 -6.90 -11.33
C TYR A 256 7.28 -7.26 -12.81
N LYS A 257 8.48 -7.53 -13.33
CA LYS A 257 8.71 -7.80 -14.76
C LYS A 257 7.93 -9.00 -15.30
N ASP A 258 7.68 -9.99 -14.44
CA ASP A 258 6.95 -11.23 -14.75
C ASP A 258 5.54 -11.26 -14.10
N ALA A 259 5.01 -10.11 -13.68
CA ALA A 259 3.68 -10.04 -13.08
C ALA A 259 2.60 -10.50 -14.06
N ASP A 260 1.57 -11.19 -13.56
CA ASP A 260 0.43 -11.59 -14.40
C ASP A 260 -0.35 -10.33 -14.83
N PRO A 261 -0.54 -10.07 -16.15
CA PRO A 261 -1.29 -8.93 -16.68
C PRO A 261 -2.68 -8.73 -16.07
N SER A 262 -3.33 -9.81 -15.64
CA SER A 262 -4.66 -9.80 -15.04
C SER A 262 -4.66 -9.57 -13.53
N SER A 263 -3.48 -9.63 -12.90
CA SER A 263 -3.34 -9.49 -11.46
C SER A 263 -3.40 -8.03 -11.01
N LYS A 264 -3.78 -7.83 -9.74
CA LYS A 264 -3.72 -6.52 -9.09
C LYS A 264 -2.42 -6.39 -8.32
N VAL A 265 -1.54 -5.51 -8.77
CA VAL A 265 -0.31 -5.15 -8.08
C VAL A 265 -0.53 -3.89 -7.23
N PRO A 266 -0.21 -3.91 -5.92
CA PRO A 266 -0.32 -2.72 -5.09
C PRO A 266 0.50 -1.56 -5.65
N GLY A 267 -0.18 -0.44 -5.89
CA GLY A 267 0.47 0.80 -6.28
C GLY A 267 0.61 1.06 -7.77
N LEU A 268 0.17 0.11 -8.60
CA LEU A 268 -0.04 0.31 -10.03
C LEU A 268 -1.53 0.43 -10.32
N MET A 269 -1.90 1.23 -11.32
CA MET A 269 -3.25 1.18 -11.86
C MET A 269 -3.51 -0.16 -12.54
N HIS A 270 -2.60 -0.53 -13.44
CA HIS A 270 -2.65 -1.76 -14.24
C HIS A 270 -1.26 -2.36 -14.36
N VAL A 271 -1.19 -3.69 -14.34
CA VAL A 271 0.03 -4.42 -14.72
C VAL A 271 0.26 -4.24 -16.23
N GLN A 272 -0.80 -4.43 -17.02
CA GLN A 272 -0.86 -4.12 -18.44
C GLN A 272 -1.54 -2.75 -18.66
N PHE A 273 -0.77 -1.71 -18.94
CA PHE A 273 -1.27 -0.33 -19.11
C PHE A 273 -1.35 0.00 -20.61
N GLY A 274 -2.55 -0.18 -21.18
CA GLY A 274 -2.70 -0.20 -22.62
C GLY A 274 -1.92 -1.38 -23.21
N GLU A 275 -1.03 -1.12 -24.15
CA GLU A 275 -0.19 -2.15 -24.77
C GLU A 275 1.09 -2.44 -23.98
N TYR A 276 1.38 -1.68 -22.91
CA TYR A 276 2.64 -1.83 -22.18
C TYR A 276 2.51 -2.52 -20.82
N HIS A 277 3.20 -3.64 -20.68
CA HIS A 277 3.44 -4.35 -19.43
C HIS A 277 4.47 -3.60 -18.56
N VAL A 278 4.51 -3.87 -17.25
CA VAL A 278 5.54 -3.32 -16.35
C VAL A 278 6.95 -3.71 -16.79
N GLY A 279 7.10 -4.95 -17.26
CA GLY A 279 8.36 -5.51 -17.76
C GLY A 279 8.83 -4.91 -19.10
N ASP A 280 8.01 -4.11 -19.77
CA ASP A 280 8.40 -3.48 -21.05
C ASP A 280 9.26 -2.24 -20.87
N LEU A 281 9.44 -1.74 -19.63
CA LEU A 281 10.32 -0.62 -19.34
C LEU A 281 11.79 -1.07 -19.40
N GLU A 282 12.51 -0.55 -20.39
CA GLU A 282 13.93 -0.80 -20.62
C GLU A 282 14.71 0.48 -20.31
N PHE A 283 15.56 0.47 -19.29
CA PHE A 283 16.42 1.62 -19.01
C PHE A 283 17.56 1.67 -20.02
N VAL A 284 17.72 2.79 -20.72
CA VAL A 284 18.72 2.94 -21.81
C VAL A 284 19.74 4.05 -21.56
N ALA A 285 19.42 5.00 -20.68
CA ALA A 285 20.31 6.10 -20.32
C ALA A 285 20.05 6.57 -18.89
N ALA A 286 21.10 7.04 -18.22
CA ALA A 286 20.98 7.66 -16.91
C ALA A 286 21.99 8.80 -16.77
N PHE A 287 21.59 9.87 -16.09
CA PHE A 287 22.42 11.04 -15.84
C PHE A 287 22.47 11.35 -14.35
N ASP A 288 23.66 11.64 -13.84
CA ASP A 288 23.87 12.13 -12.48
C ASP A 288 25.07 13.10 -12.45
N VAL A 289 25.35 13.67 -11.28
CA VAL A 289 26.48 14.58 -11.05
C VAL A 289 27.36 14.12 -9.89
N ASP A 290 26.92 13.14 -9.09
CA ASP A 290 27.67 12.58 -7.98
C ASP A 290 28.83 11.72 -8.48
N ALA A 291 30.05 11.99 -8.00
CA ALA A 291 31.26 11.23 -8.31
C ALA A 291 31.16 9.74 -7.95
N LYS A 292 30.29 9.38 -7.00
CA LYS A 292 30.02 7.98 -6.62
C LYS A 292 28.99 7.30 -7.52
N LYS A 293 28.43 7.98 -8.52
CA LYS A 293 27.41 7.43 -9.43
C LYS A 293 27.84 7.51 -10.88
N VAL A 294 28.38 8.66 -11.30
CA VAL A 294 28.88 8.86 -12.66
C VAL A 294 29.94 7.79 -12.99
N GLY A 295 29.83 7.19 -14.17
CA GLY A 295 30.70 6.10 -14.64
C GLY A 295 30.32 4.70 -14.13
N GLN A 296 29.39 4.56 -13.17
CA GLN A 296 28.92 3.26 -12.71
C GLN A 296 27.79 2.71 -13.60
N ASP A 297 27.64 1.38 -13.62
CA ASP A 297 26.43 0.74 -14.12
C ASP A 297 25.21 1.20 -13.32
N LEU A 298 24.07 1.40 -13.96
CA LEU A 298 22.85 1.86 -13.31
C LEU A 298 22.46 0.95 -12.13
N SER A 299 22.64 -0.38 -12.24
CA SER A 299 22.30 -1.31 -11.16
C SER A 299 23.17 -1.12 -9.90
N ALA A 300 24.41 -0.65 -10.07
CA ALA A 300 25.29 -0.26 -8.96
C ALA A 300 24.94 1.15 -8.45
N ALA A 301 24.73 2.10 -9.37
CA ALA A 301 24.47 3.49 -9.02
C ALA A 301 23.19 3.69 -8.18
N ILE A 302 22.16 2.87 -8.38
CA ILE A 302 20.90 2.95 -7.61
C ILE A 302 21.05 2.60 -6.13
N VAL A 303 22.14 1.96 -5.72
CA VAL A 303 22.48 1.63 -4.32
C VAL A 303 23.75 2.34 -3.83
N SER A 304 24.28 3.28 -4.61
CA SER A 304 25.51 4.03 -4.30
C SER A 304 25.22 5.39 -3.65
N SER A 305 26.26 5.94 -3.00
CA SER A 305 26.22 7.23 -2.32
C SER A 305 25.15 7.29 -1.22
N GLU A 306 24.41 8.39 -1.12
CA GLU A 306 23.36 8.61 -0.13
C GLU A 306 22.00 7.97 -0.50
N ASN A 307 21.96 7.07 -1.50
CA ASN A 307 20.76 6.28 -1.76
C ASN A 307 20.56 5.26 -0.63
N ASN A 308 19.41 5.32 0.03
CA ASN A 308 19.09 4.59 1.25
C ASN A 308 17.62 4.13 1.29
N THR A 309 17.00 3.95 0.12
CA THR A 309 15.66 3.33 0.05
C THR A 309 15.70 1.83 0.34
N ILE A 310 14.53 1.27 0.66
CA ILE A 310 14.38 -0.15 0.93
C ILE A 310 14.73 -0.97 -0.31
N LYS A 311 15.51 -2.03 -0.11
CA LYS A 311 15.77 -3.01 -1.17
C LYS A 311 14.55 -3.90 -1.37
N ILE A 312 13.94 -3.85 -2.55
CA ILE A 312 12.78 -4.67 -2.93
C ILE A 312 13.16 -5.83 -3.86
N SER A 313 14.20 -5.66 -4.69
CA SER A 313 14.69 -6.69 -5.61
C SER A 313 16.20 -6.59 -5.80
N ASP A 314 16.81 -7.69 -6.21
CA ASP A 314 18.17 -7.72 -6.76
C ASP A 314 18.09 -7.33 -8.24
N VAL A 315 18.79 -6.25 -8.63
CA VAL A 315 18.80 -5.75 -10.01
C VAL A 315 20.07 -6.27 -10.71
N PRO A 316 19.95 -7.02 -11.83
CA PRO A 316 21.12 -7.46 -12.58
C PRO A 316 21.85 -6.27 -13.24
N PRO A 317 23.13 -6.43 -13.63
CA PRO A 317 23.85 -5.41 -14.42
C PRO A 317 23.04 -5.00 -15.65
N SER A 318 22.79 -3.70 -15.81
CA SER A 318 21.95 -3.20 -16.91
C SER A 318 22.76 -2.94 -18.18
N GLY A 319 24.07 -2.78 -18.08
CA GLY A 319 24.94 -2.32 -19.16
C GLY A 319 24.82 -0.81 -19.42
N VAL A 320 23.97 -0.09 -18.68
CA VAL A 320 23.77 1.35 -18.82
C VAL A 320 24.71 2.06 -17.85
N GLN A 321 25.72 2.73 -18.38
CA GLN A 321 26.58 3.60 -17.57
C GLN A 321 25.89 4.92 -17.26
N VAL A 322 25.94 5.35 -16.01
CA VAL A 322 25.47 6.67 -15.58
C VAL A 322 26.43 7.74 -16.12
N GLN A 323 25.90 8.63 -16.95
CA GLN A 323 26.65 9.68 -17.61
C GLN A 323 26.65 10.97 -16.81
N ARG A 324 27.66 11.80 -17.03
CA ARG A 324 27.80 13.10 -16.39
C ARG A 324 26.83 14.12 -17.01
N GLY A 325 25.70 14.34 -16.37
CA GLY A 325 24.76 15.40 -16.77
C GLY A 325 25.21 16.79 -16.30
N PRO A 326 24.66 17.91 -16.81
CA PRO A 326 25.01 19.24 -16.31
C PRO A 326 24.45 19.48 -14.90
N THR A 327 25.25 20.12 -14.04
CA THR A 327 24.89 20.35 -12.64
C THR A 327 23.90 21.49 -12.46
N LEU A 328 24.18 22.66 -13.06
CA LEU A 328 23.37 23.88 -12.92
C LEU A 328 23.00 24.15 -11.43
N ASP A 329 21.73 24.34 -11.13
CA ASP A 329 21.18 24.51 -9.78
C ASP A 329 20.73 23.17 -9.13
N GLY A 330 21.21 22.04 -9.65
CA GLY A 330 21.00 20.68 -9.13
C GLY A 330 21.42 20.51 -7.66
N LEU A 331 22.59 21.02 -7.30
CA LEU A 331 23.16 20.84 -5.96
C LEU A 331 22.90 22.05 -5.07
N GLY A 332 22.10 21.86 -4.02
CA GLY A 332 21.92 22.82 -2.93
C GLY A 332 23.10 22.83 -1.96
N LYS A 333 23.03 23.68 -0.94
CA LYS A 333 24.08 23.76 0.10
C LYS A 333 24.36 22.40 0.73
N TYR A 334 23.30 21.74 1.22
CA TYR A 334 23.45 20.46 1.93
C TYR A 334 23.90 19.32 1.04
N TYR A 335 23.55 19.35 -0.26
CA TYR A 335 24.07 18.38 -1.23
C TYR A 335 25.58 18.56 -1.43
N ARG A 336 26.05 19.79 -1.67
CA ARG A 336 27.49 20.10 -1.80
C ARG A 336 28.30 19.78 -0.55
N GLU A 337 27.68 19.83 0.63
CA GLU A 337 28.32 19.42 1.89
C GLU A 337 28.37 17.90 2.09
N THR A 338 27.60 17.12 1.34
CA THR A 338 27.43 15.67 1.57
C THR A 338 28.09 14.81 0.49
N ILE A 339 28.03 15.25 -0.77
CA ILE A 339 28.57 14.49 -1.91
C ILE A 339 29.70 15.26 -2.58
N GLU A 340 30.53 14.52 -3.32
CA GLU A 340 31.54 15.09 -4.20
C GLU A 340 30.98 15.12 -5.63
N GLU A 341 31.06 16.26 -6.30
CA GLU A 341 30.64 16.40 -7.69
C GLU A 341 31.68 15.76 -8.61
N SER A 342 31.22 14.96 -9.58
CA SER A 342 32.09 14.32 -10.56
C SER A 342 32.83 15.35 -11.41
N THR A 343 34.13 15.11 -11.59
CA THR A 343 35.03 15.90 -12.45
C THR A 343 35.00 15.48 -13.92
N ASP A 344 34.24 14.46 -14.27
CA ASP A 344 34.10 14.00 -15.66
C ASP A 344 33.50 15.11 -16.54
N GLU A 345 33.75 15.03 -17.85
CA GLU A 345 33.19 15.98 -18.80
C GLU A 345 31.67 15.82 -18.91
N VAL A 346 30.96 16.96 -18.90
CA VAL A 346 29.51 16.98 -19.08
C VAL A 346 29.16 16.54 -20.51
N VAL A 347 28.29 15.55 -20.64
CA VAL A 347 27.86 15.02 -21.93
C VAL A 347 26.83 15.93 -22.61
N ASP A 348 26.73 15.85 -23.93
CA ASP A 348 25.59 16.40 -24.66
C ASP A 348 24.37 15.49 -24.48
N VAL A 349 23.49 15.89 -23.56
CA VAL A 349 22.27 15.15 -23.21
C VAL A 349 21.37 14.93 -24.43
N VAL A 350 21.26 15.88 -25.37
CA VAL A 350 20.42 15.73 -26.56
C VAL A 350 20.96 14.63 -27.45
N SER A 351 22.28 14.63 -27.68
CA SER A 351 22.95 13.59 -28.48
C SER A 351 22.78 12.21 -27.85
N VAL A 352 22.97 12.08 -26.54
CA VAL A 352 22.78 10.81 -25.81
C VAL A 352 21.35 10.29 -25.93
N LEU A 353 20.34 11.15 -25.73
CA LEU A 353 18.94 10.75 -25.82
C LEU A 353 18.58 10.25 -27.23
N ARG A 354 19.14 10.88 -28.28
CA ARG A 354 18.95 10.45 -29.68
C ARG A 354 19.67 9.13 -29.98
N GLU A 355 20.91 8.99 -29.54
CA GLU A 355 21.75 7.80 -29.76
C GLU A 355 21.18 6.55 -29.08
N THR A 356 20.67 6.72 -27.85
CA THR A 356 19.98 5.65 -27.09
C THR A 356 18.53 5.45 -27.51
N GLN A 357 18.03 6.27 -28.44
CA GLN A 357 16.67 6.26 -28.95
C GLN A 357 15.62 6.33 -27.83
N ALA A 358 15.90 7.07 -26.75
CA ALA A 358 15.04 7.13 -25.59
C ALA A 358 13.60 7.54 -25.98
N ASP A 359 12.61 6.89 -25.36
CA ASP A 359 11.21 7.22 -25.56
C ASP A 359 10.70 8.21 -24.54
N VAL A 360 11.11 8.02 -23.28
CA VAL A 360 10.66 8.82 -22.15
C VAL A 360 11.87 9.18 -21.28
N LEU A 361 12.01 10.46 -20.92
CA LEU A 361 12.95 10.95 -19.93
C LEU A 361 12.20 11.25 -18.62
N VAL A 362 12.57 10.55 -17.55
CA VAL A 362 12.07 10.79 -16.19
C VAL A 362 13.02 11.71 -15.44
N CYS A 363 12.50 12.83 -14.93
CA CYS A 363 13.27 13.82 -14.18
C CYS A 363 13.06 13.64 -12.68
N TYR A 364 14.12 13.30 -11.94
CA TYR A 364 14.18 13.09 -10.49
C TYR A 364 15.23 13.97 -9.81
N LEU A 365 15.49 15.16 -10.37
CA LEU A 365 16.44 16.09 -9.78
C LEU A 365 15.99 16.56 -8.38
N PRO A 366 16.90 17.13 -7.57
CA PRO A 366 16.54 17.67 -6.27
C PRO A 366 15.53 18.82 -6.34
N VAL A 367 14.75 19.01 -5.26
CA VAL A 367 13.83 20.14 -5.13
C VAL A 367 14.61 21.47 -5.19
N GLY A 368 14.07 22.42 -5.94
CA GLY A 368 14.65 23.75 -6.15
C GLY A 368 15.66 23.80 -7.29
N SER A 369 15.72 22.78 -8.15
CA SER A 369 16.57 22.71 -9.34
C SER A 369 15.78 23.12 -10.58
N GLU A 370 15.45 24.40 -10.66
CA GLU A 370 14.60 24.99 -11.69
C GLU A 370 15.32 25.07 -13.04
N ASP A 371 16.55 25.59 -13.07
CA ASP A 371 17.35 25.71 -14.29
C ASP A 371 17.71 24.33 -14.85
N ALA A 372 18.07 23.40 -13.97
CA ALA A 372 18.37 22.02 -14.36
C ALA A 372 17.13 21.29 -14.90
N ALA A 373 15.98 21.37 -14.23
CA ALA A 373 14.76 20.72 -14.71
C ALA A 373 14.32 21.29 -16.07
N LYS A 374 14.40 22.61 -16.25
CA LYS A 374 14.12 23.27 -17.53
C LYS A 374 15.13 22.89 -18.61
N PHE A 375 16.40 22.75 -18.28
CA PHE A 375 17.42 22.25 -19.20
C PHE A 375 17.07 20.85 -19.72
N TYR A 376 16.75 19.91 -18.84
CA TYR A 376 16.38 18.54 -19.26
C TYR A 376 15.06 18.49 -20.01
N ALA A 377 14.09 19.35 -19.67
CA ALA A 377 12.85 19.49 -20.44
C ALA A 377 13.12 20.00 -21.87
N GLN A 378 14.00 20.99 -22.03
CA GLN A 378 14.41 21.46 -23.35
C GLN A 378 15.18 20.38 -24.12
N ALA A 379 16.08 19.65 -23.46
CA ALA A 379 16.81 18.54 -24.09
C ALA A 379 15.86 17.43 -24.57
N ALA A 380 14.80 17.14 -23.81
CA ALA A 380 13.77 16.19 -24.20
C ALA A 380 12.99 16.66 -25.44
N ILE A 381 12.60 17.94 -25.49
CA ILE A 381 11.98 18.56 -26.66
C ILE A 381 12.89 18.44 -27.89
N ASP A 382 14.15 18.85 -27.75
CA ASP A 382 15.10 18.87 -28.86
C ASP A 382 15.41 17.46 -29.38
N ALA A 383 15.37 16.46 -28.50
CA ALA A 383 15.57 15.05 -28.85
C ALA A 383 14.29 14.33 -29.33
N GLY A 384 13.10 14.93 -29.20
CA GLY A 384 11.82 14.27 -29.51
C GLY A 384 11.43 13.17 -28.51
N VAL A 385 11.80 13.35 -27.24
CA VAL A 385 11.63 12.38 -26.15
C VAL A 385 10.55 12.88 -25.20
N ALA A 386 9.58 12.04 -24.86
CA ALA A 386 8.53 12.43 -23.93
C ALA A 386 9.12 12.72 -22.53
N PHE A 387 8.52 13.65 -21.78
CA PHE A 387 9.08 14.09 -20.51
C PHE A 387 8.14 13.80 -19.34
N VAL A 388 8.66 13.19 -18.27
CA VAL A 388 7.94 12.98 -17.01
C VAL A 388 8.61 13.80 -15.92
N ASN A 389 7.94 14.86 -15.47
CA ASN A 389 8.47 15.77 -14.46
C ASN A 389 7.99 15.37 -13.07
N ALA A 390 8.86 14.72 -12.28
CA ALA A 390 8.52 14.34 -10.91
C ALA A 390 8.71 15.47 -9.88
N LEU A 391 9.26 16.62 -10.29
CA LEU A 391 9.62 17.71 -9.39
C LEU A 391 8.53 18.78 -9.26
N PRO A 392 8.52 19.54 -8.15
CA PRO A 392 7.72 20.77 -8.01
C PRO A 392 8.35 21.97 -8.74
N VAL A 393 8.83 21.76 -9.96
CA VAL A 393 9.20 22.83 -10.91
C VAL A 393 8.09 22.92 -11.94
N PHE A 394 7.50 24.10 -12.11
CA PHE A 394 6.38 24.27 -13.04
C PHE A 394 6.89 24.26 -14.49
N ILE A 395 6.51 23.24 -15.22
CA ILE A 395 6.82 23.02 -16.64
C ILE A 395 5.51 22.72 -17.35
N ALA A 396 4.90 21.54 -17.11
CA ALA A 396 3.66 21.14 -17.76
C ALA A 396 2.52 22.12 -17.49
N GLY A 397 2.46 22.69 -16.28
CA GLY A 397 1.42 23.64 -15.88
C GLY A 397 1.60 25.09 -16.36
N THR A 398 2.68 25.41 -17.08
CA THR A 398 2.94 26.78 -17.56
C THR A 398 2.63 26.92 -19.05
N PRO A 399 1.95 27.99 -19.51
CA PRO A 399 1.63 28.18 -20.92
C PRO A 399 2.88 28.13 -21.82
N GLU A 400 3.98 28.77 -21.41
CA GLU A 400 5.22 28.81 -22.19
C GLU A 400 5.75 27.41 -22.52
N TRP A 401 5.85 26.52 -21.53
CA TRP A 401 6.38 25.18 -21.72
C TRP A 401 5.35 24.25 -22.37
N ALA A 402 4.08 24.35 -21.98
CA ALA A 402 3.00 23.60 -22.62
C ALA A 402 2.96 23.85 -24.14
N ASP A 403 3.13 25.10 -24.56
CA ASP A 403 3.17 25.49 -25.96
C ASP A 403 4.42 24.94 -26.67
N LYS A 404 5.60 24.95 -26.03
CA LYS A 404 6.83 24.37 -26.59
C LYS A 404 6.70 22.85 -26.83
N PHE A 405 6.21 22.11 -25.84
CA PHE A 405 5.98 20.66 -25.96
C PHE A 405 4.92 20.35 -27.05
N THR A 406 3.84 21.15 -27.10
CA THR A 406 2.80 20.99 -28.12
C THR A 406 3.34 21.27 -29.53
N ALA A 407 4.09 22.36 -29.71
CA ALA A 407 4.66 22.73 -31.00
C ALA A 407 5.69 21.70 -31.52
N ALA A 408 6.43 21.05 -30.61
CA ALA A 408 7.39 20.01 -30.94
C ALA A 408 6.75 18.63 -31.18
N GLY A 409 5.45 18.45 -30.88
CA GLY A 409 4.81 17.14 -30.93
C GLY A 409 5.31 16.18 -29.84
N VAL A 410 5.85 16.70 -28.74
CA VAL A 410 6.48 15.92 -27.66
C VAL A 410 5.55 15.88 -26.44
N PRO A 411 5.18 14.69 -25.91
CA PRO A 411 4.33 14.61 -24.72
C PRO A 411 5.06 15.05 -23.44
N ILE A 412 4.31 15.63 -22.50
CA ILE A 412 4.77 15.84 -21.12
C ILE A 412 3.70 15.41 -20.10
N VAL A 413 4.15 14.72 -19.04
CA VAL A 413 3.35 14.46 -17.84
C VAL A 413 4.01 15.17 -16.66
N GLY A 414 3.29 16.07 -15.99
CA GLY A 414 3.83 16.90 -14.91
C GLY A 414 2.75 17.79 -14.27
N ASP A 415 2.99 18.45 -13.14
CA ASP A 415 4.25 18.52 -12.38
C ASP A 415 4.09 18.05 -10.91
N ASP A 416 5.20 17.65 -10.29
CA ASP A 416 5.31 17.13 -8.91
C ASP A 416 4.55 15.81 -8.68
N ILE A 417 5.22 14.68 -8.84
CA ILE A 417 4.58 13.35 -8.77
C ILE A 417 3.82 13.13 -7.43
N LYS A 418 2.64 12.53 -7.50
CA LYS A 418 1.90 12.06 -6.34
C LYS A 418 2.54 10.80 -5.76
N SER A 419 2.36 10.64 -4.45
CA SER A 419 2.55 9.35 -3.78
C SER A 419 1.20 8.64 -3.70
N GLN A 420 1.17 7.30 -3.65
CA GLN A 420 -0.06 6.52 -3.52
C GLN A 420 -0.84 6.93 -2.26
N VAL A 421 -0.17 6.90 -1.10
CA VAL A 421 -0.72 7.38 0.17
C VAL A 421 0.33 8.24 0.86
N GLY A 422 0.27 9.55 0.59
CA GLY A 422 1.12 10.55 1.23
C GLY A 422 0.37 11.35 2.30
N ALA A 423 1.14 12.09 3.12
CA ALA A 423 0.57 12.92 4.17
C ALA A 423 -0.45 13.95 3.65
N THR A 424 -0.18 14.57 2.49
CA THR A 424 -1.06 15.58 1.89
C THR A 424 -2.42 15.01 1.46
N ILE A 425 -2.47 13.84 0.81
CA ILE A 425 -3.75 13.23 0.40
C ILE A 425 -4.55 12.74 1.60
N THR A 426 -3.90 12.12 2.59
CA THR A 426 -4.56 11.71 3.84
C THR A 426 -5.15 12.92 4.57
N HIS A 427 -4.39 14.01 4.67
CA HIS A 427 -4.85 15.25 5.31
C HIS A 427 -6.03 15.86 4.55
N ARG A 428 -5.97 15.94 3.22
CA ARG A 428 -7.05 16.45 2.37
C ARG A 428 -8.35 15.66 2.54
N VAL A 429 -8.29 14.33 2.49
CA VAL A 429 -9.46 13.46 2.64
C VAL A 429 -10.09 13.63 4.03
N LEU A 430 -9.27 13.69 5.07
CA LEU A 430 -9.77 13.84 6.44
C LEU A 430 -10.30 15.25 6.73
N ALA A 431 -9.69 16.29 6.16
CA ALA A 431 -10.19 17.66 6.24
C ALA A 431 -11.54 17.78 5.53
N ARG A 432 -11.70 17.13 4.37
CA ARG A 432 -12.99 17.07 3.66
C ARG A 432 -14.04 16.30 4.45
N LEU A 433 -13.66 15.20 5.08
CA LEU A 433 -14.56 14.44 5.95
C LEU A 433 -15.09 15.29 7.11
N PHE A 434 -14.28 16.17 7.69
CA PHE A 434 -14.76 17.09 8.73
C PHE A 434 -15.90 17.96 8.17
N GLU A 435 -15.65 18.60 7.02
CA GLU A 435 -16.60 19.49 6.37
C GLU A 435 -17.89 18.77 5.91
N ASP A 436 -17.78 17.62 5.23
CA ASP A 436 -18.93 16.83 4.77
C ASP A 436 -19.80 16.32 5.94
N ARG A 437 -19.25 16.27 7.15
CA ARG A 437 -19.98 15.90 8.39
C ARG A 437 -20.41 17.10 9.23
N GLY A 438 -20.25 18.32 8.72
CA GLY A 438 -20.63 19.56 9.39
C GLY A 438 -19.71 19.95 10.56
N VAL A 439 -18.47 19.46 10.57
CA VAL A 439 -17.44 19.83 11.54
C VAL A 439 -16.60 20.95 10.93
N ILE A 440 -16.56 22.11 11.58
CA ILE A 440 -15.76 23.25 11.12
C ILE A 440 -14.32 23.03 11.60
N LEU A 441 -13.38 22.96 10.66
CA LEU A 441 -11.95 22.85 10.96
C LEU A 441 -11.39 24.23 11.35
N ASP A 442 -10.90 24.37 12.58
CA ASP A 442 -10.39 25.63 13.11
C ASP A 442 -8.86 25.74 13.00
N ARG A 443 -8.14 24.63 13.23
CA ARG A 443 -6.66 24.58 13.23
C ARG A 443 -6.16 23.24 12.69
N THR A 444 -5.01 23.28 12.01
CA THR A 444 -4.33 22.07 11.58
C THR A 444 -2.82 22.25 11.47
N TYR A 445 -2.07 21.19 11.77
CA TYR A 445 -0.68 21.08 11.36
C TYR A 445 -0.39 19.73 10.72
N GLN A 446 0.62 19.71 9.84
CA GLN A 446 1.22 18.52 9.26
C GLN A 446 2.74 18.66 9.33
N LEU A 447 3.34 17.91 10.24
CA LEU A 447 4.78 17.84 10.46
C LEU A 447 5.35 16.62 9.75
N ASN A 448 6.30 16.81 8.84
CA ASN A 448 6.91 15.70 8.09
C ASN A 448 8.40 15.60 8.44
N VAL A 449 8.87 14.41 8.83
CA VAL A 449 10.28 14.11 9.06
C VAL A 449 10.72 12.93 8.19
N GLY A 450 11.98 12.93 7.75
CA GLY A 450 12.58 11.86 6.94
C GLY A 450 14.10 11.90 6.99
N GLY A 451 14.77 10.86 6.49
CA GLY A 451 16.22 10.66 6.62
C GLY A 451 16.99 10.58 5.30
N ASN A 452 16.36 10.90 4.17
CA ASN A 452 17.01 10.90 2.86
C ASN A 452 17.51 12.30 2.45
N MET A 453 18.21 12.35 1.30
CA MET A 453 18.73 13.61 0.78
C MET A 453 17.66 14.58 0.29
N ASP A 454 16.45 14.13 -0.09
CA ASP A 454 15.34 15.07 -0.37
C ASP A 454 14.99 15.84 0.92
N PHE A 455 14.82 15.14 2.05
CA PHE A 455 14.56 15.79 3.34
C PHE A 455 15.70 16.67 3.82
N LYS A 456 16.96 16.23 3.63
CA LYS A 456 18.13 17.05 3.99
C LYS A 456 18.21 18.32 3.13
N ASN A 457 17.96 18.21 1.83
CA ASN A 457 17.87 19.36 0.93
C ASN A 457 16.71 20.28 1.33
N MET A 458 15.61 19.74 1.82
CA MET A 458 14.47 20.48 2.37
C MET A 458 14.73 21.13 3.75
N LEU A 459 15.94 21.09 4.31
CA LEU A 459 16.31 21.97 5.42
C LEU A 459 16.66 23.39 4.92
N GLU A 460 17.01 23.52 3.64
CA GLU A 460 17.33 24.80 3.00
C GLU A 460 16.04 25.55 2.64
N ARG A 461 15.52 26.32 3.60
CA ARG A 461 14.20 26.97 3.51
C ARG A 461 14.01 27.83 2.26
N ASP A 462 15.07 28.49 1.80
CA ASP A 462 15.03 29.37 0.62
C ASP A 462 14.66 28.61 -0.67
N ARG A 463 14.88 27.29 -0.72
CA ARG A 463 14.51 26.43 -1.86
C ARG A 463 13.07 25.88 -1.78
N LEU A 464 12.27 26.26 -0.78
CA LEU A 464 11.02 25.57 -0.41
C LEU A 464 9.76 26.39 -0.50
N GLU A 465 9.83 27.68 -0.83
CA GLU A 465 8.66 28.57 -0.82
C GLU A 465 7.50 27.98 -1.66
N SER A 466 7.79 27.57 -2.90
CA SER A 466 6.81 26.94 -3.80
C SER A 466 6.24 25.62 -3.24
N LYS A 467 7.06 24.81 -2.55
CA LYS A 467 6.64 23.51 -1.98
C LYS A 467 5.78 23.68 -0.72
N LYS A 468 6.02 24.73 0.07
CA LYS A 468 5.18 25.10 1.23
C LYS A 468 3.82 25.62 0.77
N ILE A 469 3.81 26.50 -0.23
CA ILE A 469 2.59 27.07 -0.81
C ILE A 469 1.72 25.95 -1.41
N SER A 470 2.28 25.13 -2.30
CA SER A 470 1.54 24.03 -2.96
C SER A 470 0.94 23.04 -1.97
N LYS A 471 1.68 22.63 -0.92
CA LYS A 471 1.16 21.72 0.11
C LYS A 471 0.06 22.36 0.96
N THR A 472 0.18 23.65 1.26
CA THR A 472 -0.83 24.37 2.04
C THR A 472 -2.12 24.49 1.23
N GLN A 473 -1.99 24.97 -0.02
CA GLN A 473 -3.11 25.10 -0.96
C GLN A 473 -3.77 23.75 -1.25
N ALA A 474 -3.01 22.66 -1.35
CA ALA A 474 -3.54 21.32 -1.57
C ALA A 474 -4.54 20.85 -0.49
N VAL A 475 -4.49 21.42 0.73
CA VAL A 475 -5.46 21.13 1.80
C VAL A 475 -6.52 22.22 1.88
N THR A 476 -6.11 23.49 1.87
CA THR A 476 -7.04 24.62 2.08
C THR A 476 -7.99 24.85 0.91
N SER A 477 -7.59 24.57 -0.33
CA SER A 477 -8.45 24.72 -1.52
C SER A 477 -9.61 23.73 -1.58
N ASN A 478 -9.53 22.63 -0.83
CA ASN A 478 -10.57 21.60 -0.77
C ASN A 478 -11.63 21.88 0.33
N LEU A 479 -11.47 22.98 1.06
CA LEU A 479 -12.38 23.41 2.11
C LEU A 479 -13.20 24.61 1.62
N THR A 480 -14.45 24.71 2.05
CA THR A 480 -15.36 25.83 1.81
C THR A 480 -15.75 26.58 3.08
N ASP A 481 -15.85 25.88 4.21
CA ASP A 481 -16.47 26.38 5.44
C ASP A 481 -15.43 26.82 6.48
N ALA A 482 -14.19 26.31 6.39
CA ALA A 482 -13.10 26.71 7.26
C ALA A 482 -12.68 28.17 7.01
N ALA A 483 -12.32 28.90 8.07
CA ALA A 483 -11.92 30.31 7.95
C ALA A 483 -10.66 30.55 7.09
N PHE A 484 -9.90 29.48 6.80
CA PHE A 484 -8.71 29.48 5.96
C PHE A 484 -8.91 28.79 4.60
N ALA A 485 -10.16 28.48 4.23
CA ALA A 485 -10.52 27.96 2.91
C ALA A 485 -9.88 28.79 1.77
N GLY A 486 -9.22 28.11 0.84
CA GLY A 486 -8.54 28.71 -0.32
C GLY A 486 -7.27 29.54 0.00
N LYS A 487 -6.88 29.71 1.27
CA LYS A 487 -5.69 30.51 1.62
C LYS A 487 -4.40 29.72 1.41
N THR A 488 -3.37 30.41 0.94
CA THR A 488 -1.99 29.87 0.85
C THR A 488 -1.20 30.05 2.14
N GLU A 489 -1.62 30.96 3.02
CA GLU A 489 -1.05 31.18 4.35
C GLU A 489 -2.14 31.53 5.38
N ASP A 490 -2.08 30.93 6.56
CA ASP A 490 -2.92 31.28 7.72
C ASP A 490 -2.20 30.87 9.01
N ARG A 491 -2.35 31.64 10.09
CA ARG A 491 -1.72 31.33 11.39
C ARG A 491 -2.19 29.99 11.99
N ASN A 492 -3.36 29.51 11.58
CA ASN A 492 -3.96 28.29 12.06
C ASN A 492 -3.63 27.05 11.20
N VAL A 493 -2.81 27.23 10.16
CA VAL A 493 -2.42 26.15 9.23
C VAL A 493 -0.89 26.08 9.14
N HIS A 494 -0.33 24.92 9.45
CA HIS A 494 1.12 24.70 9.32
C HIS A 494 1.40 23.40 8.58
N ILE A 495 1.87 23.47 7.33
CA ILE A 495 2.14 22.30 6.50
C ILE A 495 3.51 22.45 5.84
N GLY A 496 4.42 21.50 6.08
CA GLY A 496 5.75 21.55 5.48
C GLY A 496 6.70 20.45 5.93
N PRO A 497 7.91 20.35 5.33
CA PRO A 497 9.01 19.63 5.96
C PRO A 497 9.28 20.22 7.35
N SER A 498 9.55 19.34 8.31
CA SER A 498 9.79 19.73 9.70
C SER A 498 11.25 19.53 10.09
N ASP A 499 11.81 18.35 9.82
CA ASP A 499 13.18 18.03 10.24
C ASP A 499 13.78 16.86 9.44
N TYR A 500 15.10 16.70 9.57
CA TYR A 500 15.88 15.60 9.05
C TYR A 500 16.30 14.65 10.17
N VAL A 501 15.90 13.38 10.06
CA VAL A 501 16.20 12.34 11.06
C VAL A 501 16.91 11.20 10.34
N ALA A 502 18.24 11.24 10.35
CA ALA A 502 19.10 10.40 9.52
C ALA A 502 18.75 8.90 9.54
N TRP A 503 18.49 8.31 10.72
CA TRP A 503 18.22 6.87 10.84
C TRP A 503 16.88 6.45 10.24
N LEU A 504 15.99 7.38 9.86
CA LEU A 504 14.78 7.02 9.10
C LEU A 504 15.11 6.57 7.68
N ASP A 505 16.30 6.89 7.17
CA ASP A 505 16.67 6.64 5.79
C ASP A 505 15.60 7.22 4.83
N ASP A 506 15.17 6.46 3.82
CA ASP A 506 14.08 6.87 2.93
C ASP A 506 12.67 6.78 3.55
N ARG A 507 12.54 6.40 4.82
CA ARG A 507 11.24 6.47 5.49
C ARG A 507 10.87 7.91 5.79
N LYS A 508 9.57 8.15 5.71
CA LYS A 508 8.94 9.42 6.03
C LYS A 508 7.82 9.21 7.02
N TRP A 509 7.87 9.99 8.08
CA TRP A 509 6.84 10.03 9.09
C TRP A 509 6.13 11.37 9.03
N ALA A 510 4.80 11.33 9.00
CA ALA A 510 3.97 12.52 9.11
C ALA A 510 3.14 12.46 10.38
N TYR A 511 3.22 13.53 11.16
CA TYR A 511 2.40 13.77 12.35
C TYR A 511 1.42 14.87 12.01
N VAL A 512 0.13 14.55 12.01
CA VAL A 512 -0.91 15.47 11.59
C VAL A 512 -1.93 15.61 12.70
N ARG A 513 -2.31 16.86 12.96
CA ARG A 513 -3.33 17.20 13.94
C ARG A 513 -4.33 18.14 13.33
N MET A 514 -5.60 17.85 13.54
CA MET A 514 -6.73 18.65 13.11
C MET A 514 -7.64 18.92 14.31
N GLU A 515 -7.98 20.18 14.52
CA GLU A 515 -8.86 20.63 15.60
C GLU A 515 -10.04 21.37 15.00
N GLY A 516 -11.24 20.94 15.31
CA GLY A 516 -12.47 21.55 14.85
C GLY A 516 -13.56 21.60 15.91
N ARG A 517 -14.71 22.13 15.52
CA ARG A 517 -15.92 22.23 16.35
C ARG A 517 -17.06 21.46 15.70
N ALA A 518 -17.71 20.62 16.49
CA ALA A 518 -18.87 19.82 16.12
C ALA A 518 -20.17 20.47 16.67
N PHE A 519 -21.26 19.69 16.72
CA PHE A 519 -22.55 20.13 17.23
C PHE A 519 -22.43 20.76 18.65
N GLY A 520 -23.03 21.94 18.83
CA GLY A 520 -22.97 22.69 20.09
C GLY A 520 -21.60 23.28 20.39
N ASP A 521 -20.79 23.55 19.36
CA ASP A 521 -19.40 24.03 19.45
C ASP A 521 -18.48 23.10 20.27
N ALA A 522 -18.87 21.83 20.42
CA ALA A 522 -18.08 20.85 21.13
C ALA A 522 -16.76 20.60 20.39
N PRO A 523 -15.60 20.65 21.07
CA PRO A 523 -14.32 20.44 20.42
C PRO A 523 -14.17 19.00 19.93
N LEU A 524 -13.78 18.84 18.67
CA LEU A 524 -13.47 17.57 18.03
C LEU A 524 -12.04 17.64 17.51
N ASN A 525 -11.18 16.77 18.04
CA ASN A 525 -9.78 16.71 17.68
C ASN A 525 -9.46 15.35 17.07
N MET A 526 -8.60 15.36 16.05
CA MET A 526 -8.02 14.15 15.49
C MET A 526 -6.52 14.34 15.34
N GLU A 527 -5.77 13.32 15.74
CA GLU A 527 -4.33 13.26 15.56
C GLU A 527 -3.97 11.89 15.00
N TYR A 528 -3.11 11.87 13.98
CA TYR A 528 -2.66 10.63 13.38
C TYR A 528 -1.19 10.69 13.01
N LYS A 529 -0.59 9.50 12.96
CA LYS A 529 0.76 9.28 12.45
C LYS A 529 0.67 8.43 11.18
N LEU A 530 1.34 8.86 10.12
CA LEU A 530 1.53 8.09 8.90
C LEU A 530 3.02 7.71 8.79
N GLU A 531 3.30 6.42 8.57
CA GLU A 531 4.65 5.91 8.30
C GLU A 531 4.68 5.29 6.90
N VAL A 532 5.58 5.77 6.05
CA VAL A 532 5.77 5.25 4.68
C VAL A 532 7.25 5.19 4.33
N TRP A 533 7.59 4.40 3.33
CA TRP A 533 8.83 4.57 2.55
C TRP A 533 8.54 5.59 1.46
N ASP A 534 9.26 6.72 1.40
CA ASP A 534 8.84 7.87 0.56
C ASP A 534 8.99 7.57 -0.93
N SER A 535 10.11 6.96 -1.35
CA SER A 535 10.41 6.74 -2.77
C SER A 535 9.61 5.59 -3.41
N PRO A 536 9.43 4.41 -2.78
CA PRO A 536 8.56 3.36 -3.31
C PRO A 536 7.09 3.79 -3.39
N ASN A 537 6.67 4.77 -2.57
CA ASN A 537 5.30 5.28 -2.55
C ASN A 537 4.96 6.11 -3.81
N SER A 538 5.94 6.51 -4.63
CA SER A 538 5.71 7.12 -5.94
C SER A 538 6.17 6.25 -7.12
N ALA A 539 6.96 5.20 -6.89
CA ALA A 539 7.51 4.36 -7.96
C ALA A 539 6.42 3.79 -8.89
N GLY A 540 5.35 3.21 -8.33
CA GLY A 540 4.24 2.70 -9.14
C GLY A 540 3.53 3.78 -9.97
N VAL A 541 3.38 4.98 -9.40
CA VAL A 541 2.79 6.14 -10.10
C VAL A 541 3.68 6.58 -11.26
N ILE A 542 5.00 6.51 -11.12
CA ILE A 542 5.94 6.83 -12.21
C ILE A 542 5.90 5.77 -13.30
N ILE A 543 5.83 4.47 -12.96
CA ILE A 543 5.70 3.41 -13.95
C ILE A 543 4.42 3.65 -14.79
N ASP A 544 3.29 3.99 -14.16
CA ASP A 544 2.06 4.38 -14.89
C ASP A 544 2.26 5.66 -15.74
N ALA A 545 2.91 6.70 -15.21
CA ALA A 545 3.16 7.95 -15.93
C ALA A 545 4.08 7.78 -17.16
N VAL A 546 5.11 6.95 -17.07
CA VAL A 546 6.01 6.60 -18.19
C VAL A 546 5.24 5.91 -19.31
N ARG A 547 4.38 4.94 -18.96
CA ARG A 547 3.53 4.24 -19.94
C ARG A 547 2.51 5.17 -20.57
N ALA A 548 1.90 6.08 -19.81
CA ALA A 548 1.00 7.10 -20.36
C ALA A 548 1.72 8.06 -21.33
N ALA A 549 2.94 8.51 -20.99
CA ALA A 549 3.76 9.34 -21.86
C ALA A 549 4.13 8.60 -23.17
N LYS A 550 4.43 7.30 -23.09
CA LYS A 550 4.70 6.46 -24.25
C LYS A 550 3.48 6.28 -25.14
N ILE A 551 2.30 6.01 -24.57
CA ILE A 551 1.03 5.95 -25.32
C ILE A 551 0.82 7.25 -26.11
N ALA A 552 1.00 8.41 -25.47
CA ALA A 552 0.85 9.69 -26.14
C ALA A 552 1.87 9.89 -27.27
N LYS A 553 3.13 9.49 -27.04
CA LYS A 553 4.20 9.54 -28.06
C LYS A 553 3.84 8.70 -29.28
N ASP A 554 3.35 7.48 -29.07
CA ASP A 554 2.99 6.57 -30.16
C ASP A 554 1.77 7.06 -30.95
N ARG A 555 0.88 7.81 -30.31
CA ARG A 555 -0.25 8.49 -30.95
C ARG A 555 0.14 9.82 -31.63
N GLY A 556 1.39 10.27 -31.50
CA GLY A 556 1.84 11.56 -32.03
C GLY A 556 1.22 12.78 -31.31
N VAL A 557 0.80 12.61 -30.05
CA VAL A 557 0.15 13.65 -29.25
C VAL A 557 1.18 14.41 -28.43
N GLY A 558 1.52 15.63 -28.86
CA GLY A 558 2.44 16.51 -28.14
C GLY A 558 1.75 17.42 -27.11
N GLY A 559 2.51 17.93 -26.14
CA GLY A 559 2.00 18.80 -25.08
C GLY A 559 1.63 18.05 -23.80
N PRO A 560 1.04 18.76 -22.81
CA PRO A 560 0.63 18.12 -21.56
C PRO A 560 -0.48 17.08 -21.76
N ILE A 561 -0.29 15.89 -21.19
CA ILE A 561 -1.30 14.84 -21.13
C ILE A 561 -2.15 15.09 -19.89
N THR A 562 -3.24 15.84 -20.06
CA THR A 562 -4.08 16.36 -18.98
C THR A 562 -4.65 15.26 -18.09
N SER A 563 -5.16 14.18 -18.69
CA SER A 563 -5.74 13.03 -17.96
C SER A 563 -4.71 12.35 -17.04
N ALA A 564 -3.52 12.07 -17.57
CA ALA A 564 -2.41 11.48 -16.84
C ALA A 564 -1.86 12.45 -15.78
N SER A 565 -1.66 13.72 -16.14
CA SER A 565 -1.13 14.73 -15.22
C SER A 565 -2.09 14.96 -14.05
N ALA A 566 -3.39 15.13 -14.31
CA ALA A 566 -4.38 15.35 -13.26
C ALA A 566 -4.43 14.19 -12.26
N TYR A 567 -4.30 12.95 -12.74
CA TYR A 567 -4.34 11.78 -11.87
C TYR A 567 -3.02 11.54 -11.13
N PHE A 568 -1.87 11.67 -11.80
CA PHE A 568 -0.55 11.30 -11.27
C PHE A 568 0.23 12.44 -10.60
N MET A 569 -0.10 13.70 -10.87
CA MET A 569 0.72 14.85 -10.47
C MET A 569 -0.02 15.74 -9.48
N LYS A 570 0.71 16.38 -8.55
CA LYS A 570 0.13 17.27 -7.52
C LYS A 570 -0.20 18.64 -8.09
N SER A 571 0.55 19.09 -9.08
CA SER A 571 0.38 20.37 -9.76
C SER A 571 0.16 20.17 -11.27
N PRO A 572 -0.95 19.53 -11.67
CA PRO A 572 -1.29 19.35 -13.08
C PRO A 572 -1.63 20.69 -13.75
N PRO A 573 -1.64 20.73 -15.11
CA PRO A 573 -2.12 21.90 -15.86
C PRO A 573 -3.58 22.26 -15.52
N GLU A 574 -4.41 21.23 -15.28
CA GLU A 574 -5.80 21.38 -14.87
C GLU A 574 -6.06 20.55 -13.61
N GLN A 575 -6.63 21.18 -12.57
CA GLN A 575 -7.00 20.49 -11.33
C GLN A 575 -8.34 19.78 -11.51
N ILE A 576 -8.31 18.44 -11.41
CA ILE A 576 -9.49 17.58 -11.55
C ILE A 576 -9.58 16.69 -10.30
N GLU A 577 -10.79 16.46 -9.81
CA GLU A 577 -11.05 15.54 -8.69
C GLU A 577 -10.53 14.13 -9.03
N ASP A 578 -9.86 13.47 -8.07
CA ASP A 578 -9.08 12.25 -8.33
C ASP A 578 -9.92 11.12 -8.97
N GLY A 579 -11.19 10.94 -8.55
CA GLY A 579 -12.10 9.97 -9.15
C GLY A 579 -12.47 10.29 -10.60
N ALA A 580 -12.69 11.56 -10.93
CA ALA A 580 -12.90 12.04 -12.29
C ALA A 580 -11.62 11.93 -13.16
N ALA A 581 -10.47 12.35 -12.62
CA ALA A 581 -9.17 12.24 -13.29
C ALA A 581 -8.84 10.78 -13.62
N ARG A 582 -9.12 9.84 -12.70
CA ARG A 582 -8.96 8.40 -12.95
C ARG A 582 -9.79 7.94 -14.14
N ARG A 583 -11.08 8.31 -14.21
CA ARG A 583 -11.96 7.90 -15.32
C ARG A 583 -11.49 8.45 -16.66
N GLN A 584 -11.03 9.71 -16.69
CA GLN A 584 -10.46 10.31 -17.90
C GLN A 584 -9.19 9.58 -18.33
N LEU A 585 -8.34 9.19 -17.38
CA LEU A 585 -7.14 8.43 -17.68
C LEU A 585 -7.45 7.03 -18.20
N GLU A 586 -8.43 6.32 -17.63
CA GLU A 586 -8.88 5.02 -18.19
C GLU A 586 -9.39 5.17 -19.64
N ALA A 587 -10.13 6.25 -19.93
CA ALA A 587 -10.57 6.58 -21.29
C ALA A 587 -9.37 6.92 -22.20
N PHE A 588 -8.35 7.63 -21.70
CA PHE A 588 -7.12 7.90 -22.44
C PHE A 588 -6.39 6.60 -22.78
N ILE A 589 -6.24 5.70 -21.81
CA ILE A 589 -5.61 4.38 -22.01
C ILE A 589 -6.35 3.61 -23.11
N ALA A 590 -7.70 3.59 -23.06
CA ALA A 590 -8.54 2.94 -24.06
C ALA A 590 -8.52 3.59 -25.45
N GLY A 591 -8.04 4.84 -25.55
CA GLY A 591 -8.01 5.60 -26.81
C GLY A 591 -9.27 6.43 -27.08
N ASP A 592 -10.16 6.56 -26.10
CA ASP A 592 -11.41 7.31 -26.21
C ASP A 592 -11.22 8.83 -26.11
N VAL A 593 -10.11 9.28 -25.49
CA VAL A 593 -9.73 10.69 -25.39
C VAL A 593 -8.26 10.89 -25.77
N GLU A 594 -7.94 12.08 -26.30
CA GLU A 594 -6.62 12.39 -26.83
C GLU A 594 -5.57 12.68 -25.75
N ARG A 595 -5.93 13.40 -24.67
CA ARG A 595 -5.00 13.93 -23.65
C ARG A 595 -5.55 13.81 -22.23
#